data_AF-A0A318T6B1-F1
#
_entry.id   AF-A0A318T6B1-F1
#
_cell.length_a   1.000
_cell.length_b   1.000
_cell.length_c   1.000
_cell.angle_alpha   90.00
_cell.angle_beta   90.00
_cell.angle_gamma   90.00
#
_symmetry.space_group_name_H-M   'P 1'
#
loop_
_entity.id
_entity.type
_entity.pdbx_description
1 polymer ?
#
loop_
_entity_poly.entity_id
_entity_poly.type
_entity_poly.pdbx_seq_one_letter_code
_entity_poly.pdbx_strand_id
1 'polypeptide(L)' 'MKSRFERILEPTDTWAIFDLVSGVPVIIGTKLMIGLSLEEAEETLAVLNAPPKVRKRSAA' A
#
# COMPACT_ATOMS: atom_id res chain seq x y z
N MET A 1 11.72 -8.21 8.04
CA MET A 1 10.39 -8.71 7.60
C MET A 1 10.17 -8.19 6.19
N LYS A 2 9.73 -9.03 5.24
CA LYS A 2 9.28 -8.52 3.93
C LYS A 2 7.98 -7.73 4.15
N SER A 3 7.91 -6.54 3.57
CA SER A 3 6.68 -5.76 3.50
C SER A 3 5.61 -6.56 2.76
N ARG A 4 4.35 -6.50 3.22
CA ARG A 4 3.24 -7.20 2.54
C ARG A 4 2.91 -6.56 1.20
N PHE A 5 3.03 -5.24 1.13
CA PHE A 5 2.71 -4.46 -0.04
C PHE A 5 3.97 -3.92 -0.69
N GLU A 6 3.99 -3.90 -2.02
CA GLU A 6 5.10 -3.44 -2.84
C GLU A 6 4.60 -2.60 -4.02
N ARG A 7 5.41 -1.64 -4.48
CA ARG A 7 5.15 -0.86 -5.69
C ARG A 7 5.82 -1.51 -6.90
N ILE A 8 5.08 -1.63 -7.98
CA ILE A 8 5.55 -2.18 -9.25
C ILE A 8 5.41 -1.10 -10.31
N LEU A 9 6.47 -0.90 -11.11
CA LEU A 9 6.46 0.03 -12.25
C LEU A 9 5.64 -0.60 -13.39
N GLU A 10 4.64 0.13 -13.85
CA GLU A 10 3.80 -0.23 -14.98
C GLU A 10 4.44 0.21 -16.29
N PRO A 11 4.11 -0.42 -17.44
CA PRO A 11 4.61 -0.01 -18.75
C PRO A 11 4.27 1.43 -19.16
N THR A 12 3.28 2.04 -18.50
CA THR A 12 2.82 3.42 -18.69
C THR A 12 3.64 4.47 -17.94
N ASP A 13 4.78 4.07 -17.34
CA ASP A 13 5.61 4.92 -16.48
C ASP A 13 4.87 5.44 -15.23
N THR A 14 3.90 4.65 -14.78
CA THR A 14 3.13 4.84 -13.55
C THR A 14 3.39 3.69 -12.58
N TRP A 15 2.88 3.80 -11.37
CA TRP A 15 3.09 2.82 -10.31
C TRP A 15 1.79 2.16 -9.87
N ALA A 16 1.88 0.86 -9.62
CA ALA A 16 0.83 0.05 -9.02
C ALA A 16 1.27 -0.48 -7.66
N ILE A 17 0.34 -0.56 -6.69
CA ILE A 17 0.59 -1.23 -5.42
C ILE A 17 0.02 -2.64 -5.47
N PHE A 18 0.85 -3.64 -5.18
CA PHE A 18 0.47 -5.05 -5.13
C PHE A 18 0.51 -5.58 -3.70
N ASP A 19 -0.45 -6.44 -3.38
CA ASP A 19 -0.39 -7.28 -2.18
C ASP A 19 0.33 -8.58 -2.52
N LEU A 20 1.53 -8.76 -1.98
CA LEU A 20 2.38 -9.92 -2.27
C LEU A 20 1.81 -11.24 -1.75
N VAL A 21 0.82 -11.20 -0.85
CA VAL A 21 0.15 -12.40 -0.35
C VAL A 21 -0.89 -12.90 -1.36
N SER A 22 -1.67 -12.00 -1.93
CA SER A 22 -2.74 -12.33 -2.88
C SER A 22 -2.30 -12.29 -4.34
N GLY A 23 -1.17 -11.63 -4.65
CA GLY A 23 -0.65 -11.49 -6.00
C GLY A 23 -1.47 -10.56 -6.90
N VAL A 24 -2.38 -9.77 -6.33
CA VAL A 24 -3.25 -8.85 -7.06
C VAL A 24 -2.98 -7.39 -6.68
N PRO A 25 -3.33 -6.42 -7.56
CA PRO A 25 -3.26 -5.01 -7.19
C PRO A 25 -4.18 -4.71 -6.01
N VAL A 26 -3.73 -3.79 -5.14
CA VAL A 26 -4.47 -3.36 -3.97
C VAL A 26 -5.71 -2.57 -4.39
N ILE A 27 -6.84 -2.87 -3.74
CA ILE A 27 -8.08 -2.09 -3.84
C ILE A 27 -8.33 -1.44 -2.49
N ILE A 28 -8.48 -0.12 -2.47
CA ILE A 28 -8.88 0.65 -1.27
C ILE A 28 -10.27 1.22 -1.52
N GLY A 29 -11.25 0.74 -0.76
CA GLY A 29 -12.66 1.05 -1.01
C GLY A 29 -13.07 0.50 -2.39
N THR A 30 -13.34 1.40 -3.34
CA THR A 30 -13.65 1.07 -4.74
C THR A 30 -12.53 1.45 -5.71
N LYS A 31 -11.44 2.06 -5.24
CA LYS A 31 -10.34 2.55 -6.09
C LYS A 31 -9.25 1.48 -6.19
N LEU A 32 -8.86 1.16 -7.42
CA LEU A 32 -7.70 0.33 -7.72
C LEU A 32 -6.42 1.17 -7.61
N MET A 33 -5.41 0.69 -6.88
CA MET A 33 -4.16 1.41 -6.64
C MET A 33 -3.17 1.18 -7.79
N ILE A 34 -3.53 1.66 -8.98
CA ILE A 34 -2.72 1.62 -10.22
C ILE A 34 -2.67 3.02 -10.83
N GLY A 35 -1.79 3.25 -11.80
CA GLY A 35 -1.70 4.54 -12.48
C GLY A 35 -1.21 5.66 -11.55
N LEU A 36 -0.53 5.32 -10.46
CA LEU A 36 -0.07 6.29 -9.46
C LEU A 36 1.21 6.96 -9.92
N SER A 37 1.41 8.21 -9.52
CA SER A 37 2.75 8.80 -9.50
C SER A 37 3.65 8.07 -8.49
N LEU A 38 4.96 8.29 -8.60
CA LEU A 38 5.92 7.73 -7.64
C LEU A 38 5.62 8.18 -6.20
N GLU A 39 5.34 9.47 -6.02
CA GLU A 39 5.03 10.07 -4.72
C GLU A 39 3.78 9.42 -4.10
N GLU A 40 2.68 9.33 -4.86
CA GLU A 40 1.45 8.67 -4.39
C GLU A 40 1.68 7.20 -4.03
N ALA A 41 2.49 6.47 -4.81
CA ALA A 41 2.82 5.08 -4.52
C ALA A 41 3.63 4.93 -3.23
N GLU A 42 4.60 5.81 -3.00
CA GLU A 42 5.42 5.81 -1.78
C GLU A 42 4.60 6.17 -0.54
N GLU A 43 3.75 7.19 -0.62
CA GLU A 43 2.82 7.55 0.46
C GLU A 43 1.87 6.39 0.77
N THR A 44 1.28 5.78 -0.26
CA THR A 44 0.36 4.65 -0.11
C THR A 44 1.06 3.45 0.55
N LEU A 45 2.28 3.13 0.12
CA LEU A 45 3.08 2.07 0.74
C LEU A 45 3.43 2.34 2.19
N ALA A 46 3.76 3.59 2.53
CA ALA A 46 4.09 3.97 3.90
C ALA A 46 2.88 3.74 4.83
N VAL A 47 1.67 4.06 4.36
CA VAL A 47 0.43 3.82 5.11
C VAL A 47 0.14 2.32 5.23
N LEU A 48 0.23 1.57 4.13
CA LEU A 48 -0.14 0.16 4.09
C LEU A 48 0.83 -0.76 4.86
N ASN A 49 2.12 -0.44 4.85
CA ASN A 49 3.14 -1.19 5.58
C ASN A 49 3.42 -0.63 6.98
N ALA A 50 2.74 0.45 7.40
CA ALA A 50 2.88 0.96 8.75
C ALA A 50 2.49 -0.12 9.77
N PRO A 51 3.25 -0.26 10.88
CA PRO A 51 2.84 -1.14 11.96
C PRO A 51 1.46 -0.72 12.49
N PRO A 52 0.58 -1.67 12.83
CA PRO A 52 -0.73 -1.35 13.37
C PRO A 52 -0.56 -0.44 14.59
N LYS A 53 -1.18 0.74 14.55
CA LYS A 53 -1.15 1.68 15.69
C LYS A 53 -1.71 0.94 16.91
N VAL A 54 -0.84 0.57 17.83
CA VAL A 54 -1.22 0.00 19.13
C VAL A 54 -2.06 1.09 19.82
N ARG A 55 -3.39 0.96 19.78
CA ARG A 55 -4.26 1.75 20.64
C ARG A 55 -3.97 1.31 22.07
N LYS A 56 -3.09 2.03 22.77
CA LYS A 56 -3.08 1.99 24.23
C LYS A 56 -4.47 2.50 24.66
N ARG A 57 -5.38 1.59 24.99
CA ARG A 57 -6.52 1.92 25.84
C ARG A 57 -5.91 2.32 27.19
N SER A 58 -5.75 3.61 27.42
CA SER A 58 -5.61 4.11 28.79
C SER A 58 -6.92 3.75 29.49
N ALA A 59 -6.86 2.75 30.37
CA ALA A 59 -7.94 2.48 31.31
C ALA A 59 -8.08 3.72 32.21
N ALA A 60 -9.32 4.20 32.35
CA ALA A 60 -9.70 5.22 33.31
C ALA A 60 -9.70 4.65 34.73
#